data_AF-A0A841Y2N1-F1
#
_entry.id   AF-A0A841Y2N1-F1
#
_cell.length_a   1.000
_cell.length_b   1.000
_cell.length_c   1.000
_cell.angle_alpha   90.00
_cell.angle_beta   90.00
_cell.angle_gamma   90.00
#
_symmetry.space_group_name_H-M   'P 1'
#
loop_
_entity.id
_entity.type
_entity.pdbx_description
1 polymer ?
#
loop_
_entity_poly.entity_id
_entity_poly.type
_entity_poly.pdbx_seq_one_letter_code
_entity_poly.pdbx_strand_id
1 'polypeptide(L)'
;MTEFYESKQEQFVEFLQKKQMYYEIHQFFCTTNYLDGWKFLFFRENKGISIPKNIFFQQGKLLTIGVNDHTNMSYLDKKQALIMSNEGESQVGFGQCINFDTNVVSYMDSLFLTKDKTVKMDVYLFLRSILEHKRGDFTCHPYTLENCTKLDNPNILKGVKRSLGAFCTYKSFNNVEEFDAYFETPSTPHFSKEIVKEVNSLVHTMFEMKGLIRAGDIHLAQKPIYALLLQTVIIRFSSNKGIKFKAGQLFDFFVNQLGVFYERELAICYLYLNNDKKVEKFFGRVQANNKDILAVIEGMSWDLQHIRSLEEYMTKSEYENADFELHALATFDNGLKDMLAVYPIEGLSFKGGNGSMKVTFQYEFSEFIKGIDFEVYKSKRSSKRRHVIFKKTDFDYLIREQQAELLALFKQ
;
A
#
# COMPACT_ATOMS: atom_id res chain seq x y z
N MET A 1 -2.27 31.99 -9.75
CA MET A 1 -3.69 31.72 -10.14
C MET A 1 -3.92 30.24 -10.42
N THR A 2 -2.99 29.58 -11.11
CA THR A 2 -2.97 28.13 -11.41
C THR A 2 -3.03 27.24 -10.16
N GLU A 3 -2.15 27.40 -9.16
CA GLU A 3 -2.18 26.57 -7.94
C GLU A 3 -3.49 26.68 -7.13
N PHE A 4 -4.10 27.87 -7.10
CA PHE A 4 -5.37 28.08 -6.40
C PHE A 4 -6.55 27.46 -7.15
N TYR A 5 -6.50 27.47 -8.49
CA TYR A 5 -7.49 26.82 -9.35
C TYR A 5 -7.39 25.29 -9.25
N GLU A 6 -6.17 24.73 -9.29
CA GLU A 6 -5.91 23.31 -9.09
C GLU A 6 -6.39 22.83 -7.71
N SER A 7 -6.09 23.58 -6.65
CA SER A 7 -6.57 23.25 -5.29
C SER A 7 -8.09 23.23 -5.17
N LYS A 8 -8.82 24.07 -5.92
CA LYS A 8 -10.30 24.07 -5.92
C LYS A 8 -10.86 22.90 -6.74
N GLN A 9 -10.26 22.62 -7.89
CA GLN A 9 -10.63 21.49 -8.73
C GLN A 9 -10.46 20.16 -7.99
N GLU A 10 -9.34 19.99 -7.27
CA GLU A 10 -9.11 18.82 -6.42
C GLU A 10 -10.17 18.64 -5.33
N GLN A 11 -10.56 19.72 -4.65
CA GLN A 11 -11.62 19.67 -3.63
C GLN A 11 -12.97 19.29 -4.24
N PHE A 12 -13.25 19.78 -5.46
CA PHE A 12 -14.46 19.44 -6.17
C PHE A 12 -14.47 17.97 -6.62
N VAL A 13 -13.36 17.46 -7.12
CA VAL A 13 -13.18 16.04 -7.47
C VAL A 13 -13.36 15.15 -6.25
N GLU A 14 -12.73 15.50 -5.13
CA GLU A 14 -12.88 14.79 -3.86
C GLU A 14 -14.35 14.77 -3.41
N PHE A 15 -15.06 15.90 -3.52
CA PHE A 15 -16.49 15.99 -3.21
C PHE A 15 -17.34 15.09 -4.11
N LEU A 16 -17.15 15.14 -5.44
CA LEU A 16 -17.88 14.31 -6.39
C LEU A 16 -17.66 12.81 -6.16
N GLN A 17 -16.39 12.43 -5.96
CA GLN A 17 -16.00 11.04 -5.69
C GLN A 17 -16.63 10.54 -4.39
N LYS A 18 -16.50 11.32 -3.30
CA LYS A 18 -16.99 10.95 -1.97
C LYS A 18 -18.52 10.85 -1.89
N LYS A 19 -19.24 11.69 -2.64
CA LYS A 19 -20.70 11.60 -2.75
C LYS A 19 -21.17 10.59 -3.79
N GLN A 20 -20.22 9.88 -4.43
CA GLN A 20 -20.48 8.92 -5.50
C GLN A 20 -21.36 9.48 -6.63
N MET A 21 -21.21 10.77 -6.95
CA MET A 21 -22.03 11.54 -7.89
C MET A 21 -21.72 11.20 -9.35
N TYR A 22 -21.96 9.93 -9.73
CA TYR A 22 -21.57 9.37 -11.02
C TYR A 22 -22.24 10.10 -12.19
N TYR A 23 -23.52 10.45 -12.06
CA TYR A 23 -24.26 11.14 -13.10
C TYR A 23 -23.70 12.55 -13.32
N GLU A 24 -23.39 13.27 -12.25
CA GLU A 24 -22.84 14.61 -12.31
C GLU A 24 -21.42 14.58 -12.89
N ILE A 25 -20.57 13.64 -12.48
CA ILE A 25 -19.25 13.44 -13.08
C ILE A 25 -19.37 13.23 -14.60
N HIS A 26 -20.29 12.35 -15.01
CA HIS A 26 -20.57 12.10 -16.43
C HIS A 26 -21.02 13.39 -17.13
N GLN A 27 -21.99 14.14 -16.58
CA GLN A 27 -22.42 15.42 -17.14
C GLN A 27 -21.27 16.43 -17.27
N PHE A 28 -20.40 16.54 -16.26
CA PHE A 28 -19.24 17.42 -16.29
C PHE A 28 -18.27 17.03 -17.41
N PHE A 29 -18.01 15.74 -17.62
CA PHE A 29 -17.15 15.27 -18.72
C PHE A 29 -17.74 15.56 -20.10
N CYS A 30 -19.06 15.47 -20.25
CA CYS A 30 -19.74 15.67 -21.54
C CYS A 30 -19.93 17.15 -21.89
N THR A 31 -20.12 18.01 -20.89
CA THR A 31 -20.55 19.41 -21.10
C THR A 31 -19.46 20.45 -20.81
N THR A 32 -18.38 20.06 -20.14
CA THR A 32 -17.31 20.98 -19.72
C THR A 32 -15.93 20.37 -19.92
N ASN A 33 -14.89 21.21 -19.78
CA ASN A 33 -13.49 20.75 -19.67
C ASN A 33 -12.99 20.76 -18.21
N TYR A 34 -13.88 20.93 -17.22
CA TYR A 34 -13.47 21.11 -15.83
C TYR A 34 -12.91 19.84 -15.20
N LEU A 35 -13.20 18.67 -15.73
CA LEU A 35 -12.66 17.40 -15.24
C LEU A 35 -11.60 16.80 -16.17
N ASP A 36 -11.13 17.54 -17.19
CA ASP A 36 -10.20 17.01 -18.17
C ASP A 36 -8.92 16.47 -17.52
N GLY A 37 -8.54 15.26 -17.93
CA GLY A 37 -7.40 14.51 -17.40
C GLY A 37 -7.69 13.74 -16.11
N TRP A 38 -8.82 13.95 -15.44
CA TRP A 38 -9.22 13.14 -14.29
C TRP A 38 -9.83 11.81 -14.71
N LYS A 39 -9.53 10.80 -13.90
CA LYS A 39 -10.06 9.45 -13.96
C LYS A 39 -10.69 9.14 -12.60
N PHE A 40 -11.85 8.49 -12.60
CA PHE A 40 -12.58 8.10 -11.40
C PHE A 40 -12.75 6.59 -11.38
N LEU A 41 -12.30 5.96 -10.30
CA LEU A 41 -12.51 4.55 -10.01
C LEU A 41 -13.34 4.45 -8.73
N PHE A 42 -14.48 3.78 -8.83
CA PHE A 42 -15.37 3.50 -7.71
C PHE A 42 -15.36 2.02 -7.41
N PHE A 43 -15.33 1.67 -6.13
CA PHE A 43 -15.57 0.32 -5.67
C PHE A 43 -16.98 0.26 -5.10
N ARG A 44 -17.83 -0.57 -5.70
CA ARG A 44 -19.27 -0.55 -5.42
C ARG A 44 -19.78 -1.97 -5.28
N GLU A 45 -20.56 -2.24 -4.26
CA GLU A 45 -21.27 -3.51 -4.20
C GLU A 45 -22.35 -3.57 -5.28
N ASN A 46 -22.39 -4.71 -6.00
CA ASN A 46 -23.46 -5.05 -6.94
C ASN A 46 -23.70 -4.03 -8.07
N LYS A 47 -22.72 -3.16 -8.39
CA LYS A 47 -22.81 -2.17 -9.47
C LYS A 47 -21.49 -2.08 -10.24
N GLY A 48 -21.58 -1.88 -11.55
CA GLY A 48 -20.42 -1.78 -12.44
C GLY A 48 -19.89 -3.16 -12.88
N ILE A 49 -18.63 -3.19 -13.30
CA ILE A 49 -17.96 -4.40 -13.79
C ILE A 49 -17.46 -5.26 -12.64
N SER A 50 -17.60 -6.57 -12.76
CA SER A 50 -17.06 -7.52 -11.78
C SER A 50 -15.53 -7.49 -11.81
N ILE A 51 -14.92 -7.37 -10.65
CA ILE A 51 -13.46 -7.48 -10.52
C ILE A 51 -13.08 -8.94 -10.79
N PRO A 52 -12.11 -9.20 -11.69
CA PRO A 52 -11.74 -10.56 -12.04
C PRO A 52 -11.27 -11.38 -10.84
N LYS A 53 -11.89 -12.56 -10.64
CA LYS A 53 -11.52 -13.47 -9.53
C LYS A 53 -10.12 -14.07 -9.66
N ASN A 54 -9.48 -13.91 -10.82
CA ASN A 54 -8.14 -14.45 -11.05
C ASN A 54 -7.05 -13.64 -10.30
N ILE A 55 -7.28 -12.36 -10.01
CA ILE A 55 -6.31 -11.53 -9.27
C ILE A 55 -6.38 -11.74 -7.75
N PHE A 56 -7.57 -12.04 -7.20
CA PHE A 56 -7.79 -12.30 -5.78
C PHE A 56 -8.02 -13.78 -5.53
N PHE A 57 -6.98 -14.47 -5.04
CA PHE A 57 -7.00 -15.90 -4.80
C PHE A 57 -6.15 -16.26 -3.59
N GLN A 58 -6.35 -17.48 -3.11
CA GLN A 58 -5.53 -18.07 -2.06
C GLN A 58 -4.99 -19.39 -2.58
N GLN A 59 -3.69 -19.62 -2.37
CA GLN A 59 -3.03 -20.89 -2.64
C GLN A 59 -2.19 -21.27 -1.42
N GLY A 60 -2.59 -22.34 -0.75
CA GLY A 60 -2.02 -22.71 0.54
C GLY A 60 -2.20 -21.58 1.57
N LYS A 61 -1.09 -21.17 2.18
CA LYS A 61 -1.08 -20.04 3.15
C LYS A 61 -0.94 -18.66 2.53
N LEU A 62 -0.64 -18.56 1.24
CA LEU A 62 -0.50 -17.29 0.53
C LEU A 62 -1.85 -16.83 -0.01
N LEU A 63 -2.16 -15.56 0.16
CA LEU A 63 -3.31 -14.92 -0.44
C LEU A 63 -2.90 -13.64 -1.17
N THR A 64 -3.69 -13.26 -2.17
CA THR A 64 -3.62 -11.94 -2.79
C THR A 64 -4.75 -11.05 -2.29
N ILE A 65 -4.39 -9.83 -1.88
CA ILE A 65 -5.32 -8.82 -1.36
C ILE A 65 -5.27 -7.54 -2.20
N GLY A 66 -6.42 -6.92 -2.44
CA GLY A 66 -6.53 -5.64 -3.15
C GLY A 66 -6.52 -4.43 -2.21
N VAL A 67 -6.83 -3.26 -2.75
CA VAL A 67 -7.01 -2.02 -1.94
C VAL A 67 -8.32 -2.01 -1.12
N ASN A 68 -9.26 -2.90 -1.45
CA ASN A 68 -10.49 -3.19 -0.73
C ASN A 68 -10.95 -4.64 -0.98
N ASP A 69 -12.09 -5.01 -0.41
CA ASP A 69 -12.75 -6.32 -0.50
C ASP A 69 -13.99 -6.34 -1.41
N HIS A 70 -14.26 -5.26 -2.15
CA HIS A 70 -15.41 -5.20 -3.05
C HIS A 70 -15.23 -6.15 -4.25
N THR A 71 -16.37 -6.65 -4.78
CA THR A 71 -16.38 -7.56 -5.93
C THR A 71 -16.60 -6.87 -7.27
N ASN A 72 -17.00 -5.59 -7.26
CA ASN A 72 -17.27 -4.82 -8.46
C ASN A 72 -16.66 -3.42 -8.38
N MET A 73 -16.37 -2.87 -9.55
CA MET A 73 -15.86 -1.53 -9.71
C MET A 73 -16.53 -0.80 -10.87
N SER A 74 -16.44 0.53 -10.89
CA SER A 74 -16.85 1.36 -12.02
C SER A 74 -15.73 2.33 -12.33
N TYR A 75 -15.39 2.50 -13.61
CA TYR A 75 -14.38 3.44 -14.07
C TYR A 75 -15.02 4.47 -14.98
N LEU A 76 -14.66 5.74 -14.80
CA LEU A 76 -15.16 6.83 -15.64
C LEU A 76 -14.06 7.87 -15.85
N ASP A 77 -13.80 8.16 -17.12
CA ASP A 77 -13.04 9.32 -17.56
C ASP A 77 -13.81 10.01 -18.69
N LYS A 78 -13.23 11.07 -19.27
CA LYS A 78 -13.86 11.80 -20.36
C LYS A 78 -14.15 10.93 -21.58
N LYS A 79 -13.22 10.06 -21.97
CA LYS A 79 -13.40 9.15 -23.12
C LYS A 79 -14.59 8.23 -22.86
N GLN A 80 -14.63 7.59 -21.70
CA GLN A 80 -15.71 6.66 -21.35
C GLN A 80 -17.06 7.37 -21.24
N ALA A 81 -17.11 8.57 -20.65
CA ALA A 81 -18.36 9.34 -20.54
C ALA A 81 -18.93 9.74 -21.91
N LEU A 82 -18.07 10.15 -22.85
CA LEU A 82 -18.49 10.51 -24.20
C LEU A 82 -19.00 9.29 -24.98
N ILE A 83 -18.32 8.14 -24.88
CA ILE A 83 -18.76 6.89 -25.50
C ILE A 83 -20.11 6.47 -24.91
N MET A 84 -20.25 6.46 -23.58
CA MET A 84 -21.52 6.12 -22.91
C MET A 84 -22.68 7.03 -23.36
N SER A 85 -22.43 8.33 -23.57
CA SER A 85 -23.45 9.27 -24.04
C SER A 85 -23.93 8.98 -25.46
N ASN A 86 -23.04 8.51 -26.33
CA ASN A 86 -23.32 8.28 -27.74
C ASN A 86 -23.86 6.88 -28.00
N GLU A 87 -23.33 5.87 -27.31
CA GLU A 87 -23.54 4.45 -27.60
C GLU A 87 -24.37 3.74 -26.52
N GLY A 88 -24.59 4.37 -25.36
CA GLY A 88 -25.32 3.80 -24.22
C GLY A 88 -24.50 2.86 -23.32
N GLU A 89 -23.33 2.41 -23.79
CA GLU A 89 -22.38 1.58 -23.03
C GLU A 89 -20.93 2.00 -23.32
N SER A 90 -19.97 1.56 -22.50
CA SER A 90 -18.54 1.71 -22.79
C SER A 90 -17.75 0.50 -22.29
N GLN A 91 -16.62 0.22 -22.94
CA GLN A 91 -15.71 -0.88 -22.61
C GLN A 91 -14.47 -0.34 -21.90
N VAL A 92 -14.11 -0.89 -20.74
CA VAL A 92 -12.95 -0.48 -19.95
C VAL A 92 -11.89 -1.59 -20.00
N GLY A 93 -10.66 -1.25 -20.38
CA GLY A 93 -9.52 -2.15 -20.35
C GLY A 93 -8.61 -1.83 -19.16
N PHE A 94 -8.19 -2.83 -18.39
CA PHE A 94 -7.25 -2.63 -17.28
C PHE A 94 -6.22 -3.75 -17.18
N GLY A 95 -5.01 -3.39 -16.75
CA GLY A 95 -3.95 -4.35 -16.42
C GLY A 95 -4.16 -5.00 -15.07
N GLN A 96 -3.48 -6.12 -14.82
CA GLN A 96 -3.49 -6.82 -13.53
C GLN A 96 -2.07 -7.11 -13.10
N CYS A 97 -1.74 -6.74 -11.85
CA CYS A 97 -0.41 -6.90 -11.31
C CYS A 97 -0.45 -7.45 -9.87
N ILE A 98 0.28 -8.54 -9.62
CA ILE A 98 0.47 -9.11 -8.29
C ILE A 98 1.84 -8.68 -7.75
N ASN A 99 1.85 -7.84 -6.73
CA ASN A 99 3.05 -7.39 -6.06
C ASN A 99 3.40 -8.39 -4.95
N PHE A 100 4.59 -8.99 -5.02
CA PHE A 100 5.04 -9.91 -3.98
C PHE A 100 5.57 -9.14 -2.78
N ASP A 101 5.06 -9.45 -1.59
CA ASP A 101 5.60 -8.91 -0.34
C ASP A 101 7.04 -9.36 -0.10
N THR A 102 7.69 -8.75 0.90
CA THR A 102 9.08 -9.04 1.22
C THR A 102 9.31 -10.49 1.62
N ASN A 103 8.36 -11.13 2.29
CA ASN A 103 8.47 -12.52 2.74
C ASN A 103 8.36 -13.50 1.57
N VAL A 104 7.46 -13.26 0.61
CA VAL A 104 7.32 -14.07 -0.61
C VAL A 104 8.64 -14.05 -1.38
N VAL A 105 9.17 -12.87 -1.70
CA VAL A 105 10.42 -12.72 -2.46
C VAL A 105 11.61 -13.33 -1.71
N SER A 106 11.69 -13.13 -0.40
CA SER A 106 12.76 -13.72 0.43
C SER A 106 12.70 -15.25 0.45
N TYR A 107 11.50 -15.85 0.43
CA TYR A 107 11.35 -17.31 0.42
C TYR A 107 11.63 -17.92 -0.95
N MET A 108 11.47 -17.16 -2.04
CA MET A 108 11.87 -17.61 -3.38
C MET A 108 13.36 -17.96 -3.43
N ASP A 109 14.24 -17.23 -2.73
CA ASP A 109 15.67 -17.57 -2.63
C ASP A 109 15.86 -19.02 -2.19
N SER A 110 15.26 -19.42 -1.06
CA SER A 110 15.36 -20.79 -0.56
C SER A 110 14.76 -21.83 -1.51
N LEU A 111 13.65 -21.51 -2.19
CA LEU A 111 12.99 -22.43 -3.11
C LEU A 111 13.83 -22.67 -4.37
N PHE A 112 14.29 -21.60 -5.02
CA PHE A 112 15.00 -21.66 -6.29
C PHE A 112 16.44 -22.14 -6.14
N LEU A 113 17.12 -21.76 -5.05
CA LEU A 113 18.49 -22.20 -4.82
C LEU A 113 18.60 -23.63 -4.30
N THR A 114 17.59 -24.16 -3.62
CA THR A 114 17.62 -25.59 -3.24
C THR A 114 17.07 -26.49 -4.33
N LYS A 115 16.23 -25.94 -5.22
CA LYS A 115 15.38 -26.68 -6.16
C LYS A 115 14.48 -27.72 -5.46
N ASP A 116 14.25 -27.58 -4.17
CA ASP A 116 13.41 -28.47 -3.39
C ASP A 116 12.06 -27.81 -3.14
N LYS A 117 11.05 -28.29 -3.87
CA LYS A 117 9.65 -27.85 -3.76
C LYS A 117 9.13 -27.98 -2.31
N THR A 118 9.65 -28.94 -1.54
CA THR A 118 9.17 -29.23 -0.18
C THR A 118 9.60 -28.18 0.85
N VAL A 119 10.71 -27.46 0.62
CA VAL A 119 11.24 -26.43 1.54
C VAL A 119 10.28 -25.24 1.67
N LYS A 120 9.60 -24.88 0.56
CA LYS A 120 8.62 -23.78 0.50
C LYS A 120 7.42 -24.16 -0.37
N MET A 121 6.75 -25.26 -0.02
CA MET A 121 5.63 -25.80 -0.81
C MET A 121 4.52 -24.78 -1.07
N ASP A 122 4.15 -23.96 -0.07
CA ASP A 122 3.16 -22.90 -0.24
C ASP A 122 3.57 -21.89 -1.32
N VAL A 123 4.85 -21.48 -1.35
CA VAL A 123 5.39 -20.56 -2.36
C VAL A 123 5.42 -21.23 -3.73
N TYR A 124 5.88 -22.48 -3.81
CA TYR A 124 5.91 -23.23 -5.07
C TYR A 124 4.51 -23.35 -5.69
N LEU A 125 3.51 -23.77 -4.92
CA LEU A 125 2.14 -23.91 -5.39
C LEU A 125 1.55 -22.55 -5.81
N PHE A 126 1.83 -21.49 -5.04
CA PHE A 126 1.36 -20.14 -5.35
C PHE A 126 1.91 -19.63 -6.69
N LEU A 127 3.23 -19.72 -6.89
CA LEU A 127 3.89 -19.35 -8.14
C LEU A 127 3.40 -20.19 -9.32
N ARG A 128 3.29 -21.52 -9.12
CA ARG A 128 2.74 -22.42 -10.13
C ARG A 128 1.33 -21.99 -10.57
N SER A 129 0.48 -21.65 -9.61
CA SER A 129 -0.92 -21.22 -9.86
C SER A 129 -1.00 -19.90 -10.64
N ILE A 130 -0.05 -18.98 -10.47
CA ILE A 130 0.02 -17.74 -11.26
C ILE A 130 0.25 -18.04 -12.74
N LEU A 131 1.21 -18.91 -13.06
CA LEU A 131 1.52 -19.30 -14.45
C LEU A 131 0.40 -20.14 -15.06
N GLU A 132 -0.10 -21.14 -14.33
CA GLU A 132 -1.15 -22.06 -14.79
C GLU A 132 -2.43 -21.33 -15.18
N HIS A 133 -2.81 -20.29 -14.43
CA HIS A 133 -4.03 -19.53 -14.66
C HIS A 133 -3.80 -18.18 -15.34
N LYS A 134 -2.56 -17.88 -15.78
CA LYS A 134 -2.17 -16.62 -16.44
C LYS A 134 -2.70 -15.38 -15.71
N ARG A 135 -2.39 -15.25 -14.41
CA ARG A 135 -3.00 -14.27 -13.48
C ARG A 135 -2.47 -12.83 -13.61
N GLY A 136 -2.05 -12.41 -14.80
CA GLY A 136 -1.46 -11.09 -15.05
C GLY A 136 0.04 -11.03 -14.78
N ASP A 137 0.57 -9.81 -14.67
CA ASP A 137 1.98 -9.55 -14.38
C ASP A 137 2.24 -9.59 -12.87
N PHE A 138 3.51 -9.58 -12.49
CA PHE A 138 3.94 -9.59 -11.11
C PHE A 138 5.24 -8.80 -10.92
N THR A 139 5.36 -8.20 -9.74
CA THR A 139 6.48 -7.34 -9.37
C THR A 139 6.99 -7.70 -7.97
N CYS A 140 8.19 -7.21 -7.64
CA CYS A 140 8.73 -7.25 -6.28
C CYS A 140 8.91 -5.84 -5.69
N HIS A 141 8.07 -4.88 -6.09
CA HIS A 141 8.17 -3.49 -5.62
C HIS A 141 8.14 -3.35 -4.08
N PRO A 142 7.31 -4.09 -3.33
CA PRO A 142 7.36 -4.08 -1.86
C PRO A 142 8.75 -4.43 -1.32
N TYR A 143 9.33 -5.52 -1.83
CA TYR A 143 10.66 -6.01 -1.45
C TYR A 143 11.76 -4.99 -1.78
N THR A 144 11.74 -4.40 -2.97
CA THR A 144 12.76 -3.42 -3.38
C THR A 144 12.66 -2.14 -2.55
N LEU A 145 11.45 -1.64 -2.29
CA LEU A 145 11.23 -0.44 -1.48
C LEU A 145 11.72 -0.64 -0.03
N GLU A 146 11.40 -1.77 0.60
CA GLU A 146 11.80 -2.06 1.98
C GLU A 146 13.33 -2.16 2.15
N ASN A 147 14.00 -2.73 1.14
CA ASN A 147 15.44 -3.03 1.23
C ASN A 147 16.35 -1.95 0.65
N CYS A 148 15.84 -1.02 -0.17
CA CYS A 148 16.67 -0.02 -0.87
C CYS A 148 17.53 0.83 0.08
N THR A 149 17.01 1.17 1.26
CA THR A 149 17.73 1.99 2.25
C THR A 149 18.86 1.22 2.96
N LYS A 150 18.82 -0.11 2.94
CA LYS A 150 19.69 -1.02 3.71
C LYS A 150 20.89 -1.55 2.90
N LEU A 151 21.02 -1.16 1.64
CA LEU A 151 22.01 -1.71 0.69
C LEU A 151 23.49 -1.42 1.00
N ASP A 152 23.81 -0.52 1.95
CA ASP A 152 25.20 -0.27 2.34
C ASP A 152 25.79 -1.45 3.14
N ASN A 153 24.93 -2.29 3.72
CA ASN A 153 25.37 -3.50 4.41
C ASN A 153 25.66 -4.60 3.36
N PRO A 154 26.92 -5.08 3.23
CA PRO A 154 27.28 -6.07 2.22
C PRO A 154 26.52 -7.40 2.35
N ASN A 155 26.17 -7.80 3.57
CA ASN A 155 25.41 -9.03 3.81
C ASN A 155 23.96 -8.88 3.34
N ILE A 156 23.35 -7.71 3.56
CA ILE A 156 22.02 -7.40 3.05
C ILE A 156 22.04 -7.34 1.52
N LEU A 157 23.01 -6.63 0.92
CA LEU A 157 23.15 -6.56 -0.53
C LEU A 157 23.31 -7.95 -1.16
N LYS A 158 24.08 -8.85 -0.54
CA LYS A 158 24.23 -10.24 -0.99
C LYS A 158 22.89 -10.99 -0.93
N GLY A 159 22.13 -10.84 0.15
CA GLY A 159 20.80 -11.44 0.30
C GLY A 159 19.79 -10.90 -0.73
N VAL A 160 19.81 -9.58 -0.97
CA VAL A 160 19.00 -8.92 -1.99
C VAL A 160 19.28 -9.48 -3.38
N LYS A 161 20.56 -9.58 -3.78
CA LYS A 161 20.93 -10.16 -5.07
C LYS A 161 20.45 -11.60 -5.25
N ARG A 162 20.48 -12.41 -4.19
CA ARG A 162 19.97 -13.78 -4.23
C ARG A 162 18.45 -13.84 -4.41
N SER A 163 17.72 -13.05 -3.62
CA SER A 163 16.25 -13.01 -3.67
C SER A 163 15.75 -12.47 -5.01
N LEU A 164 16.38 -11.40 -5.52
CA LEU A 164 16.09 -10.86 -6.85
C LEU A 164 16.47 -11.85 -7.95
N GLY A 165 17.56 -12.59 -7.81
CA GLY A 165 17.91 -13.64 -8.77
C GLY A 165 16.86 -14.73 -8.85
N ALA A 166 16.30 -15.16 -7.72
CA ALA A 166 15.19 -16.10 -7.70
C ALA A 166 13.92 -15.51 -8.34
N PHE A 167 13.60 -14.25 -8.03
CA PHE A 167 12.48 -13.53 -8.63
C PHE A 167 12.61 -13.37 -10.15
N CYS A 168 13.75 -12.89 -10.66
CA CYS A 168 14.00 -12.75 -12.10
C CYS A 168 14.03 -14.12 -12.80
N THR A 169 14.57 -15.16 -12.16
CA THR A 169 14.49 -16.54 -12.70
C THR A 169 13.03 -16.95 -12.90
N TYR A 170 12.18 -16.72 -11.89
CA TYR A 170 10.75 -16.98 -12.02
C TYR A 170 10.09 -16.16 -13.13
N LYS A 171 10.42 -14.86 -13.22
CA LYS A 171 9.89 -13.95 -14.25
C LYS A 171 10.26 -14.35 -15.67
N SER A 172 11.34 -15.14 -15.84
CA SER A 172 11.77 -15.64 -17.14
C SER A 172 10.96 -16.82 -17.69
N PHE A 173 10.14 -17.48 -16.87
CA PHE A 173 9.32 -18.61 -17.33
C PHE A 173 8.08 -18.13 -18.09
N ASN A 174 7.82 -18.76 -19.24
CA ASN A 174 6.67 -18.40 -20.08
C ASN A 174 5.40 -19.20 -19.73
N ASN A 175 5.56 -20.35 -19.09
CA ASN A 175 4.49 -21.31 -18.83
C ASN A 175 4.82 -22.20 -17.62
N VAL A 176 3.82 -22.98 -17.21
CA VAL A 176 3.92 -23.85 -16.02
C VAL A 176 4.86 -25.03 -16.26
N GLU A 177 4.99 -25.50 -17.49
CA GLU A 177 5.86 -26.62 -17.87
C GLU A 177 7.34 -26.27 -17.69
N GLU A 178 7.76 -25.08 -18.15
CA GLU A 178 9.12 -24.56 -17.94
C GLU A 178 9.43 -24.41 -16.44
N PHE A 179 8.47 -23.90 -15.66
CA PHE A 179 8.60 -23.76 -14.22
C PHE A 179 8.73 -25.12 -13.53
N ASP A 180 7.89 -26.10 -13.86
CA ASP A 180 7.93 -27.43 -13.25
C ASP A 180 9.24 -28.17 -13.61
N ALA A 181 9.69 -28.09 -14.86
CA ALA A 181 10.94 -28.70 -15.34
C ALA A 181 12.19 -28.13 -14.64
N TYR A 182 12.18 -26.86 -14.22
CA TYR A 182 13.29 -26.24 -13.49
C TYR A 182 13.64 -27.00 -12.20
N PHE A 183 12.61 -27.47 -11.48
CA PHE A 183 12.74 -28.21 -10.22
C PHE A 183 13.00 -29.71 -10.40
N GLU A 184 12.82 -30.24 -11.60
CA GLU A 184 13.11 -31.65 -11.93
C GLU A 184 14.56 -31.86 -12.38
N THR A 185 15.23 -30.78 -12.80
CA THR A 185 16.59 -30.84 -13.32
C THR A 185 17.62 -30.76 -12.19
N PRO A 186 18.43 -31.82 -11.95
CA PRO A 186 19.51 -31.80 -10.98
C PRO A 186 20.68 -30.99 -11.55
N SER A 187 20.64 -29.67 -11.36
CA SER A 187 21.74 -28.79 -11.72
C SER A 187 22.16 -27.94 -10.53
N THR A 188 23.46 -27.63 -10.48
CA THR A 188 23.99 -26.69 -9.50
C THR A 188 23.24 -25.37 -9.64
N PRO A 189 22.67 -24.82 -8.55
CA PRO A 189 21.90 -23.59 -8.61
C PRO A 189 22.84 -22.44 -8.97
N HIS A 190 22.74 -21.97 -10.20
CA HIS A 190 23.41 -20.76 -10.66
C HIS A 190 22.44 -19.95 -11.51
N PHE A 191 22.45 -18.63 -11.31
CA PHE A 191 21.68 -17.72 -12.14
C PHE A 191 22.37 -17.57 -13.50
N SER A 192 21.59 -17.54 -14.58
CA SER A 192 22.16 -17.30 -15.91
C SER A 192 22.78 -15.89 -15.99
N LYS A 193 23.62 -15.64 -17.01
CA LYS A 193 24.24 -14.32 -17.20
C LYS A 193 23.19 -13.23 -17.43
N GLU A 194 22.10 -13.58 -18.11
CA GLU A 194 20.95 -12.70 -18.38
C GLU A 194 20.26 -12.32 -17.06
N ILE A 195 19.98 -13.30 -16.20
CA ILE A 195 19.40 -13.06 -14.87
C ILE A 195 20.32 -12.18 -14.02
N VAL A 196 21.64 -12.45 -14.01
CA VAL A 196 22.60 -11.61 -13.27
C VAL A 196 22.61 -10.17 -13.78
N LYS A 197 22.48 -9.96 -15.09
CA LYS A 197 22.37 -8.61 -15.67
C LYS A 197 21.10 -7.90 -15.22
N GLU A 198 19.96 -8.59 -15.24
CA GLU A 198 18.67 -8.04 -14.78
C GLU A 198 18.70 -7.69 -13.29
N VAL A 199 19.23 -8.58 -12.45
CA VAL A 199 19.41 -8.33 -11.01
C VAL A 199 20.29 -7.10 -10.77
N ASN A 200 21.39 -6.94 -11.49
CA ASN A 200 22.24 -5.76 -11.35
C ASN A 200 21.52 -4.48 -11.76
N SER A 201 20.64 -4.53 -12.78
CA SER A 201 19.80 -3.40 -13.17
C SER A 201 18.82 -3.02 -12.06
N LEU A 202 18.11 -3.98 -11.49
CA LEU A 202 17.18 -3.74 -10.37
C LEU A 202 17.89 -3.17 -9.14
N VAL A 203 19.07 -3.73 -8.80
CA VAL A 203 19.89 -3.22 -7.69
C VAL A 203 20.35 -1.79 -7.97
N HIS A 204 20.69 -1.44 -9.21
CA HIS A 204 21.03 -0.06 -9.57
C HIS A 204 19.85 0.89 -9.32
N THR A 205 18.64 0.54 -9.78
CA THR A 205 17.42 1.31 -9.51
C THR A 205 17.14 1.44 -8.01
N MET A 206 17.42 0.42 -7.20
CA MET A 206 17.31 0.53 -5.74
C MET A 206 18.32 1.53 -5.15
N PHE A 207 19.54 1.61 -5.67
CA PHE A 207 20.50 2.63 -5.25
C PHE A 207 20.07 4.05 -5.66
N GLU A 208 19.49 4.22 -6.85
CA GLU A 208 18.92 5.50 -7.28
C GLU A 208 17.75 5.92 -6.36
N MET A 209 16.82 5.02 -6.10
CA MET A 209 15.70 5.24 -5.17
C MET A 209 16.18 5.63 -3.78
N LYS A 210 17.20 4.94 -3.26
CA LYS A 210 17.86 5.29 -2.00
C LYS A 210 18.43 6.71 -2.02
N GLY A 211 19.07 7.11 -3.12
CA GLY A 211 19.59 8.46 -3.32
C GLY A 211 18.49 9.51 -3.23
N LEU A 212 17.38 9.30 -3.93
CA LEU A 212 16.21 10.18 -3.91
C LEU A 212 15.56 10.27 -2.53
N ILE A 213 15.47 9.15 -1.79
CA ILE A 213 14.98 9.15 -0.41
C ILE A 213 15.90 9.97 0.50
N ARG A 214 17.22 9.83 0.35
CA ARG A 214 18.21 10.59 1.14
C ARG A 214 18.18 12.09 0.83
N ALA A 215 17.99 12.45 -0.44
CA ALA A 215 17.84 13.84 -0.85
C ALA A 215 16.52 14.48 -0.39
N GLY A 216 15.55 13.66 0.02
CA GLY A 216 14.21 14.12 0.39
C GLY A 216 13.25 14.30 -0.79
N ASP A 217 13.65 13.86 -1.98
CA ASP A 217 12.85 13.91 -3.21
C ASP A 217 11.73 12.85 -3.18
N ILE A 218 12.00 11.70 -2.55
CA ILE A 218 10.99 10.66 -2.27
C ILE A 218 10.76 10.59 -0.77
N HIS A 219 9.53 10.88 -0.35
CA HIS A 219 9.11 10.65 1.02
C HIS A 219 8.62 9.21 1.19
N LEU A 220 9.39 8.43 1.95
CA LEU A 220 8.97 7.11 2.36
C LEU A 220 7.88 7.23 3.44
N ALA A 221 6.61 7.04 3.07
CA ALA A 221 5.49 7.16 4.00
C ALA A 221 5.54 6.12 5.16
N GLN A 222 6.36 5.07 5.05
CA GLN A 222 6.61 4.15 6.16
C GLN A 222 7.14 4.85 7.42
N LYS A 223 8.06 5.82 7.31
CA LYS A 223 8.61 6.51 8.50
C LYS A 223 7.55 7.25 9.32
N PRO A 224 6.73 8.15 8.73
CA PRO A 224 5.64 8.80 9.46
C PRO A 224 4.58 7.79 9.97
N ILE A 225 4.29 6.71 9.23
CA ILE A 225 3.41 5.64 9.72
C ILE A 225 4.02 4.95 10.95
N TYR A 226 5.33 4.68 10.95
CA TYR A 226 6.02 4.08 12.08
C TYR A 226 5.97 4.97 13.31
N ALA A 227 6.23 6.28 13.15
CA ALA A 227 6.12 7.26 14.22
C ALA A 227 4.68 7.34 14.79
N LEU A 228 3.66 7.24 13.93
CA LEU A 228 2.26 7.19 14.35
C LEU A 228 1.94 5.93 15.17
N LEU A 229 2.40 4.76 14.74
CA LEU A 229 2.20 3.50 15.46
C LEU A 229 2.94 3.51 16.80
N LEU A 230 4.21 3.95 16.83
CA LEU A 230 4.97 4.10 18.08
C LEU A 230 4.24 5.00 19.07
N GLN A 231 3.79 6.19 18.64
CA GLN A 231 3.02 7.08 19.50
C GLN A 231 1.76 6.42 20.04
N THR A 232 1.04 5.71 19.17
CA THR A 232 -0.19 5.01 19.55
C THR A 232 0.08 3.96 20.62
N VAL A 233 1.16 3.19 20.47
CA VAL A 233 1.58 2.18 21.45
C VAL A 233 2.05 2.82 22.76
N ILE A 234 2.80 3.92 22.69
CA ILE A 234 3.17 4.72 23.87
C ILE A 234 1.92 5.18 24.63
N ILE A 235 0.94 5.78 23.95
CA ILE A 235 -0.32 6.23 24.56
C ILE A 235 -1.08 5.05 25.18
N ARG A 236 -1.06 3.89 24.52
CA ARG A 236 -1.72 2.67 24.99
C ARG A 236 -1.18 2.21 26.34
N PHE A 237 0.14 2.18 26.49
CA PHE A 237 0.82 1.65 27.68
C PHE A 237 1.10 2.69 28.78
N SER A 238 1.22 3.98 28.43
CA SER A 238 1.49 5.05 29.42
C SER A 238 0.24 5.56 30.15
N SER A 239 -0.97 5.18 29.72
CA SER A 239 -2.21 5.76 30.22
C SER A 239 -3.31 4.73 30.44
N ASN A 240 -3.90 4.74 31.64
CA ASN A 240 -5.13 4.00 31.96
C ASN A 240 -6.40 4.83 31.72
N LYS A 241 -6.28 6.04 31.16
CA LYS A 241 -7.45 6.91 30.91
C LYS A 241 -8.29 6.40 29.74
N GLY A 242 -9.55 6.82 29.71
CA GLY A 242 -10.50 6.44 28.67
C GLY A 242 -10.17 6.97 27.27
N ILE A 243 -10.89 6.45 26.27
CA ILE A 243 -10.64 6.72 24.84
C ILE A 243 -10.59 8.21 24.49
N LYS A 244 -11.44 9.07 25.10
CA LYS A 244 -11.43 10.52 24.83
C LYS A 244 -10.06 11.15 25.06
N PHE A 245 -9.40 10.78 26.16
CA PHE A 245 -8.08 11.30 26.49
C PHE A 245 -7.01 10.77 25.53
N LYS A 246 -7.01 9.45 25.29
CA LYS A 246 -6.05 8.77 24.42
C LYS A 246 -6.14 9.27 22.97
N ALA A 247 -7.35 9.42 22.43
CA ALA A 247 -7.59 9.98 21.11
C ALA A 247 -7.15 11.45 21.03
N GLY A 248 -7.36 12.24 22.09
CA GLY A 248 -6.85 13.62 22.16
C GLY A 248 -5.34 13.68 22.04
N GLN A 249 -4.60 12.81 22.73
CA GLN A 249 -3.14 12.72 22.61
C GLN A 249 -2.70 12.30 21.20
N LEU A 250 -3.39 11.32 20.60
CA LEU A 250 -3.12 10.88 19.23
C LEU A 250 -3.31 12.03 18.22
N PHE A 251 -4.40 12.79 18.35
CA PHE A 251 -4.69 13.90 17.45
C PHE A 251 -3.81 15.12 17.68
N ASP A 252 -3.41 15.39 18.92
CA ASP A 252 -2.39 16.42 19.19
C ASP A 252 -1.03 16.03 18.59
N PHE A 253 -0.64 14.76 18.64
CA PHE A 253 0.55 14.28 17.94
C PHE A 253 0.44 14.46 16.42
N PHE A 254 -0.69 14.04 15.83
CA PHE A 254 -0.98 14.24 14.41
C PHE A 254 -0.81 15.72 13.99
N VAL A 255 -1.42 16.64 14.75
CA VAL A 255 -1.44 18.06 14.41
C VAL A 255 -0.08 18.73 14.63
N ASN A 256 0.64 18.37 15.68
CA ASN A 256 1.81 19.14 16.14
C ASN A 256 3.15 18.54 15.76
N GLN A 257 3.23 17.23 15.47
CA GLN A 257 4.50 16.53 15.22
C GLN A 257 4.49 15.77 13.89
N LEU A 258 3.43 15.02 13.60
CA LEU A 258 3.33 14.22 12.36
C LEU A 258 3.09 15.11 11.13
N GLY A 259 2.10 16.02 11.20
CA GLY A 259 1.82 17.00 10.15
C GLY A 259 1.19 16.45 8.86
N VAL A 260 0.98 15.14 8.75
CA VAL A 260 0.35 14.47 7.60
C VAL A 260 -0.87 13.66 8.03
N PHE A 261 -1.94 13.72 7.25
CA PHE A 261 -3.20 13.04 7.54
C PHE A 261 -3.27 11.73 6.75
N TYR A 262 -2.92 10.64 7.43
CA TYR A 262 -3.04 9.27 6.94
C TYR A 262 -4.30 8.66 7.54
N GLU A 263 -5.42 8.87 6.85
CA GLU A 263 -6.77 8.68 7.39
C GLU A 263 -7.02 7.25 7.88
N ARG A 264 -6.73 6.26 7.03
CA ARG A 264 -6.87 4.83 7.36
C ARG A 264 -6.00 4.45 8.56
N GLU A 265 -4.74 4.85 8.55
CA GLU A 265 -3.77 4.54 9.59
C GLU A 265 -4.16 5.19 10.93
N LEU A 266 -4.65 6.43 10.90
CA LEU A 266 -5.20 7.12 12.08
C LEU A 266 -6.45 6.43 12.61
N ALA A 267 -7.34 5.95 11.73
CA ALA A 267 -8.54 5.21 12.11
C ALA A 267 -8.17 3.88 12.80
N ILE A 268 -7.22 3.12 12.23
CA ILE A 268 -6.68 1.89 12.82
C ILE A 268 -6.07 2.16 14.20
N CYS A 269 -5.25 3.22 14.33
CA CYS A 269 -4.66 3.61 15.61
C CYS A 269 -5.70 3.98 16.66
N TYR A 270 -6.73 4.73 16.28
CA TYR A 270 -7.85 5.06 17.17
C TYR A 270 -8.59 3.81 17.66
N LEU A 271 -8.88 2.87 16.75
CA LEU A 271 -9.55 1.61 17.11
C LEU A 271 -8.72 0.78 18.10
N TYR A 272 -7.39 0.74 17.92
CA TYR A 272 -6.51 0.05 18.85
C TYR A 272 -6.55 0.68 20.25
N LEU A 273 -6.52 2.02 20.33
CA LEU A 273 -6.69 2.73 21.61
C LEU A 273 -8.07 2.47 22.23
N ASN A 274 -9.09 2.22 21.41
CA ASN A 274 -10.44 1.92 21.83
C ASN A 274 -10.69 0.44 22.20
N ASN A 275 -9.69 -0.44 22.11
CA ASN A 275 -9.86 -1.90 22.29
C ASN A 275 -10.84 -2.53 21.27
N ASP A 276 -10.92 -2.00 20.06
CA ASP A 276 -11.80 -2.59 19.06
C ASP A 276 -11.25 -3.95 18.58
N LYS A 277 -12.12 -4.97 18.59
CA LYS A 277 -11.75 -6.34 18.19
C LYS A 277 -11.31 -6.44 16.73
N LYS A 278 -11.75 -5.52 15.87
CA LYS A 278 -11.41 -5.56 14.44
C LYS A 278 -9.91 -5.39 14.19
N VAL A 279 -9.17 -4.74 15.09
CA VAL A 279 -7.72 -4.53 14.96
C VAL A 279 -6.88 -5.43 15.86
N GLU A 280 -7.52 -6.32 16.64
CA GLU A 280 -6.85 -7.12 17.67
C GLU A 280 -5.75 -8.02 17.10
N LYS A 281 -6.00 -8.69 15.96
CA LYS A 281 -5.01 -9.57 15.34
C LYS A 281 -3.79 -8.81 14.84
N PHE A 282 -3.99 -7.65 14.20
CA PHE A 282 -2.91 -6.83 13.67
C PHE A 282 -1.97 -6.33 14.77
N PHE A 283 -2.53 -5.92 15.91
CA PHE A 283 -1.75 -5.53 17.09
C PHE A 283 -1.41 -6.70 18.03
N GLY A 284 -1.72 -7.96 17.67
CA GLY A 284 -1.65 -9.10 18.60
C GLY A 284 -0.25 -9.38 19.14
N ARG A 285 0.79 -9.03 18.38
CA ARG A 285 2.21 -9.14 18.79
C ARG A 285 2.73 -7.92 19.56
N VAL A 286 1.95 -6.86 19.68
CA VAL A 286 2.30 -5.65 20.44
C VAL A 286 1.97 -5.87 21.91
N GLN A 287 2.89 -6.54 22.60
CA GLN A 287 2.76 -6.90 24.01
C GLN A 287 3.97 -6.37 24.80
N ALA A 288 3.74 -5.94 26.04
CA ALA A 288 4.79 -5.34 26.88
C ALA A 288 5.99 -6.28 27.15
N ASN A 289 5.75 -7.59 27.16
CA ASN A 289 6.78 -8.62 27.35
C ASN A 289 7.49 -9.04 26.04
N ASN A 290 7.10 -8.49 24.88
CA ASN A 290 7.73 -8.83 23.61
C ASN A 290 9.07 -8.09 23.46
N LYS A 291 10.17 -8.84 23.49
CA LYS A 291 11.54 -8.29 23.36
C LYS A 291 11.80 -7.63 22.01
N ASP A 292 11.06 -8.04 20.98
CA ASP A 292 11.21 -7.54 19.62
C ASP A 292 10.10 -6.53 19.25
N ILE A 293 9.47 -5.88 20.23
CA ILE A 293 8.32 -4.99 20.00
C ILE A 293 8.61 -3.90 18.97
N LEU A 294 9.82 -3.33 18.95
CA LEU A 294 10.19 -2.31 17.97
C LEU A 294 10.19 -2.87 16.54
N ALA A 295 10.76 -4.05 16.34
CA ALA A 295 10.77 -4.72 15.04
C ALA A 295 9.36 -5.13 14.61
N VAL A 296 8.49 -5.51 15.55
CA VAL A 296 7.08 -5.78 15.29
C VAL A 296 6.36 -4.53 14.79
N ILE A 297 6.51 -3.40 15.50
CA ILE A 297 5.85 -2.14 15.11
C ILE A 297 6.42 -1.61 13.78
N GLU A 298 7.72 -1.78 13.54
CA GLU A 298 8.34 -1.46 12.26
C GLU A 298 7.76 -2.32 11.13
N GLY A 299 7.62 -3.63 11.31
CA GLY A 299 6.96 -4.51 10.34
C GLY A 299 5.54 -4.06 10.00
N MET A 300 4.74 -3.76 11.03
CA MET A 300 3.38 -3.24 10.86
C MET A 300 3.33 -1.94 10.04
N SER A 301 4.34 -1.08 10.18
CA SER A 301 4.42 0.16 9.39
C SER A 301 4.72 -0.11 7.91
N TRP A 302 5.46 -1.16 7.58
CA TRP A 302 5.68 -1.62 6.21
C TRP A 302 4.42 -2.21 5.61
N ASP A 303 3.67 -3.00 6.38
CA ASP A 303 2.39 -3.58 5.93
C ASP A 303 1.39 -2.48 5.52
N LEU A 304 1.24 -1.44 6.35
CA LEU A 304 0.40 -0.28 6.03
C LEU A 304 0.96 0.54 4.86
N GLN A 305 2.28 0.71 4.78
CA GLN A 305 2.92 1.36 3.63
C GLN A 305 2.60 0.62 2.32
N HIS A 306 2.63 -0.71 2.32
CA HIS A 306 2.34 -1.50 1.12
C HIS A 306 0.89 -1.36 0.67
N ILE A 307 -0.07 -1.28 1.61
CA ILE A 307 -1.46 -0.94 1.29
C ILE A 307 -1.53 0.42 0.57
N ARG A 308 -0.86 1.45 1.10
CA ARG A 308 -0.82 2.77 0.44
C ARG A 308 -0.15 2.74 -0.92
N SER A 309 0.92 1.96 -1.07
CA SER A 309 1.60 1.80 -2.35
C SER A 309 0.71 1.16 -3.40
N LEU A 310 -0.19 0.23 -3.04
CA LEU A 310 -1.20 -0.29 -3.98
C LEU A 310 -2.09 0.83 -4.52
N GLU A 311 -2.54 1.76 -3.66
CA GLU A 311 -3.35 2.92 -4.06
C GLU A 311 -2.61 3.76 -5.12
N GLU A 312 -1.32 4.02 -4.89
CA GLU A 312 -0.48 4.80 -5.80
C GLU A 312 -0.19 4.06 -7.11
N TYR A 313 0.07 2.76 -7.05
CA TYR A 313 0.36 1.96 -8.25
C TYR A 313 -0.84 1.95 -9.21
N MET A 314 -2.06 1.86 -8.70
CA MET A 314 -3.28 1.90 -9.53
C MET A 314 -3.47 3.19 -10.32
N THR A 315 -2.79 4.29 -9.94
CA THR A 315 -2.86 5.57 -10.67
C THR A 315 -1.90 5.66 -11.84
N LYS A 316 -1.03 4.67 -12.00
CA LYS A 316 -0.04 4.56 -13.07
C LYS A 316 -0.36 3.31 -13.88
N SER A 317 -0.16 3.39 -15.18
CA SER A 317 -0.21 2.23 -16.06
C SER A 317 1.06 2.22 -16.88
N GLU A 318 1.80 1.11 -16.83
CA GLU A 318 2.93 0.85 -17.71
C GLU A 318 2.45 0.26 -19.05
N TYR A 319 1.19 -0.18 -19.13
CA TYR A 319 0.59 -0.68 -20.36
C TYR A 319 -0.08 0.45 -21.17
N GLU A 320 0.39 0.63 -22.41
CA GLU A 320 -0.08 1.67 -23.35
C GLU A 320 -1.59 1.59 -23.64
N ASN A 321 -2.17 0.40 -23.58
CA ASN A 321 -3.59 0.15 -23.90
C ASN A 321 -4.49 -0.02 -22.67
N ALA A 322 -3.96 0.08 -21.44
CA ALA A 322 -4.77 -0.05 -20.23
C ALA A 322 -5.18 1.33 -19.71
N ASP A 323 -6.46 1.47 -19.36
CA ASP A 323 -7.00 2.70 -18.77
C ASP A 323 -6.44 2.91 -17.34
N PHE A 324 -6.16 1.81 -16.63
CA PHE A 324 -5.48 1.74 -15.33
C PHE A 324 -5.01 0.30 -15.03
N GLU A 325 -4.32 0.08 -13.91
CA GLU A 325 -3.92 -1.25 -13.45
C GLU A 325 -4.57 -1.59 -12.11
N LEU A 326 -5.07 -2.82 -11.97
CA LEU A 326 -5.44 -3.40 -10.67
C LEU A 326 -4.21 -4.04 -10.04
N HIS A 327 -3.78 -3.50 -8.91
CA HIS A 327 -2.70 -4.07 -8.12
C HIS A 327 -3.24 -4.86 -6.93
N ALA A 328 -2.67 -6.05 -6.72
CA ALA A 328 -2.86 -6.85 -5.52
C ALA A 328 -1.52 -7.06 -4.81
N LEU A 329 -1.54 -7.31 -3.50
CA LEU A 329 -0.40 -7.70 -2.70
C LEU A 329 -0.50 -9.20 -2.38
N ALA A 330 0.53 -9.98 -2.73
CA ALA A 330 0.67 -11.36 -2.30
C ALA A 330 1.36 -11.42 -0.94
N THR A 331 0.70 -11.99 0.06
CA THR A 331 1.21 -12.05 1.43
C THR A 331 0.81 -13.32 2.16
N PHE A 332 1.57 -13.66 3.21
CA PHE A 332 1.21 -14.68 4.20
C PHE A 332 0.33 -14.13 5.33
N ASP A 333 0.22 -12.81 5.46
CA ASP A 333 -0.47 -12.19 6.60
C ASP A 333 -1.97 -11.99 6.35
N ASN A 334 -2.77 -12.90 6.91
CA ASN A 334 -4.23 -12.76 6.91
C ASN A 334 -4.72 -11.57 7.76
N GLY A 335 -3.94 -11.10 8.73
CA GLY A 335 -4.26 -9.91 9.52
C GLY A 335 -4.29 -8.64 8.67
N LEU A 336 -3.49 -8.60 7.60
CA LEU A 336 -3.48 -7.46 6.68
C LEU A 336 -4.80 -7.35 5.89
N LYS A 337 -5.40 -8.49 5.54
CA LYS A 337 -6.75 -8.52 4.93
C LYS A 337 -7.79 -7.91 5.86
N ASP A 338 -7.73 -8.20 7.15
CA ASP A 338 -8.66 -7.64 8.13
C ASP A 338 -8.52 -6.10 8.20
N MET A 339 -7.30 -5.55 8.03
CA MET A 339 -7.08 -4.09 8.04
C MET A 339 -7.71 -3.37 6.85
N LEU A 340 -7.81 -4.03 5.69
CA LEU A 340 -8.49 -3.47 4.52
C LEU A 340 -10.00 -3.30 4.75
N ALA A 341 -10.62 -4.22 5.50
CA ALA A 341 -12.04 -4.20 5.83
C ALA A 341 -12.38 -3.25 7.00
N VAL A 342 -11.40 -2.85 7.81
CA VAL A 342 -11.61 -1.95 8.95
C VAL A 342 -12.02 -0.55 8.51
N TYR A 343 -11.34 -0.02 7.50
CA TYR A 343 -11.55 1.33 6.98
C TYR A 343 -11.37 1.30 5.44
N PRO A 344 -12.36 0.75 4.73
CA PRO A 344 -12.24 0.40 3.32
C PRO A 344 -12.26 1.64 2.42
N ILE A 345 -11.53 1.54 1.31
CA ILE A 345 -11.60 2.52 0.23
C ILE A 345 -12.90 2.33 -0.54
N GLU A 346 -13.59 3.43 -0.77
CA GLU A 346 -14.77 3.53 -1.64
C GLU A 346 -14.41 3.94 -3.07
N GLY A 347 -13.28 4.64 -3.24
CA GLY A 347 -12.77 4.92 -4.58
C GLY A 347 -11.48 5.75 -4.64
N LEU A 348 -11.02 5.92 -5.86
CA LEU A 348 -9.79 6.61 -6.23
C LEU A 348 -10.10 7.55 -7.38
N SER A 349 -9.65 8.80 -7.28
CA SER A 349 -9.65 9.72 -8.41
C SER A 349 -8.23 10.24 -8.64
N PHE A 350 -7.81 10.29 -9.90
CA PHE A 350 -6.43 10.63 -10.22
C PHE A 350 -6.32 11.30 -11.58
N LYS A 351 -5.32 12.17 -11.73
CA LYS A 351 -4.87 12.64 -13.04
C LYS A 351 -3.74 11.75 -13.53
N GLY A 352 -3.76 11.37 -14.82
CA GLY A 352 -2.67 10.62 -15.42
C GLY A 352 -1.32 11.34 -15.31
N GLY A 353 -0.22 10.57 -15.20
CA GLY A 353 1.15 11.09 -15.03
C GLY A 353 1.52 11.37 -13.57
N ASN A 354 2.42 12.33 -13.31
CA ASN A 354 2.78 12.79 -11.95
C ASN A 354 1.70 13.70 -11.32
N GLY A 355 0.44 13.50 -11.69
CA GLY A 355 -0.69 14.31 -11.26
C GLY A 355 -1.20 13.97 -9.85
N SER A 356 -2.21 14.72 -9.41
CA SER A 356 -2.82 14.54 -8.10
C SER A 356 -3.67 13.25 -8.02
N MET A 357 -3.57 12.54 -6.89
CA MET A 357 -4.45 11.42 -6.51
C MET A 357 -5.27 11.80 -5.28
N LYS A 358 -6.54 11.38 -5.24
CA LYS A 358 -7.41 11.41 -4.07
C LYS A 358 -8.00 10.04 -3.81
N VAL A 359 -7.89 9.62 -2.56
CA VAL A 359 -8.48 8.39 -2.04
C VAL A 359 -9.70 8.78 -1.23
N THR A 360 -10.83 8.13 -1.44
CA THR A 360 -12.03 8.30 -0.63
C THR A 360 -12.36 7.02 0.08
N PHE A 361 -12.70 7.12 1.37
CA PHE A 361 -13.07 6.00 2.22
C PHE A 361 -14.58 5.95 2.41
N GLN A 362 -15.09 4.76 2.72
CA GLN A 362 -16.53 4.52 2.94
C GLN A 362 -17.09 5.31 4.13
N TYR A 363 -16.25 5.63 5.11
CA TYR A 363 -16.64 6.35 6.31
C TYR A 363 -16.10 7.79 6.27
N GLU A 364 -16.91 8.72 6.75
CA GLU A 364 -16.43 10.05 7.14
C GLU A 364 -15.59 9.92 8.40
N PHE A 365 -14.31 10.31 8.37
CA PHE A 365 -13.43 10.17 9.53
C PHE A 365 -13.99 10.83 10.81
N SER A 366 -14.58 12.02 10.69
CA SER A 366 -15.20 12.73 11.81
C SER A 366 -16.42 12.00 12.40
N GLU A 367 -17.13 11.21 11.60
CA GLU A 367 -18.27 10.40 12.04
C GLU A 367 -17.83 9.03 12.58
N PHE A 368 -16.72 8.51 12.04
CA PHE A 368 -16.12 7.25 12.46
C PHE A 368 -15.54 7.34 13.88
N ILE A 369 -14.89 8.45 14.20
CA ILE A 369 -14.31 8.71 15.51
C ILE A 369 -15.42 9.08 16.52
N LYS A 370 -15.49 8.38 17.64
CA LYS A 370 -16.53 8.58 18.66
C LYS A 370 -15.97 9.22 19.93
N GLY A 371 -16.77 10.10 20.53
CA GLY A 371 -16.49 10.67 21.85
C GLY A 371 -15.47 11.82 21.87
N ILE A 372 -14.91 12.19 20.72
CA ILE A 372 -14.01 13.34 20.56
C ILE A 372 -14.33 14.02 19.22
N ASP A 373 -14.34 15.34 19.20
CA ASP A 373 -14.54 16.11 17.98
C ASP A 373 -13.20 16.27 17.25
N PHE A 374 -13.02 15.52 16.16
CA PHE A 374 -11.81 15.60 15.35
C PHE A 374 -11.63 16.98 14.69
N GLU A 375 -12.70 17.67 14.33
CA GLU A 375 -12.63 18.95 13.63
C GLU A 375 -12.06 20.05 14.54
N VAL A 376 -12.26 19.95 15.86
CA VAL A 376 -11.57 20.81 16.85
C VAL A 376 -10.06 20.65 16.76
N TYR A 377 -9.55 19.43 16.60
CA TYR A 377 -8.09 19.20 16.49
C TYR A 377 -7.58 19.59 15.11
N LYS A 378 -8.28 19.20 14.05
CA LYS A 378 -7.93 19.54 12.66
C LYS A 378 -7.90 21.05 12.43
N SER A 379 -8.71 21.84 13.14
CA SER A 379 -8.73 23.30 13.03
C SER A 379 -7.62 24.01 13.83
N LYS A 380 -6.99 23.36 14.81
CA LYS A 380 -5.85 23.93 15.59
C LYS A 380 -4.70 24.40 14.69
N ARG A 381 -4.47 23.74 13.55
CA ARG A 381 -3.49 24.16 12.54
C ARG A 381 -4.05 23.93 11.15
N SER A 382 -3.91 24.90 10.23
CA SER A 382 -4.33 24.72 8.84
C SER A 382 -3.56 23.58 8.14
N SER A 383 -4.13 23.03 7.06
CA SER A 383 -3.47 22.00 6.24
C SER A 383 -2.08 22.45 5.78
N LYS A 384 -1.93 23.70 5.34
CA LYS A 384 -0.63 24.29 4.96
C LYS A 384 0.38 24.27 6.12
N ARG A 385 -0.04 24.67 7.33
CA ARG A 385 0.84 24.65 8.51
C ARG A 385 1.24 23.22 8.89
N ARG A 386 0.31 22.26 8.82
CA ARG A 386 0.63 20.84 9.07
C ARG A 386 1.61 20.29 8.03
N HIS A 387 1.43 20.61 6.76
CA HIS A 387 2.37 20.21 5.71
C HIS A 387 3.78 20.78 5.94
N VAL A 388 3.90 22.03 6.43
CA VAL A 388 5.19 22.60 6.81
C VAL A 388 5.83 21.85 7.97
N ILE A 389 5.06 21.38 8.96
CA ILE A 389 5.57 20.52 10.03
C ILE A 389 6.11 19.23 9.41
N PHE A 390 5.28 18.52 8.64
CA PHE A 390 5.66 17.26 8.00
C PHE A 390 6.98 17.37 7.21
N LYS A 391 7.12 18.44 6.40
CA LYS A 391 8.34 18.68 5.60
C LYS A 391 9.58 19.01 6.43
N LYS A 392 9.41 19.58 7.63
CA LYS A 392 10.52 19.97 8.53
C LYS A 392 10.82 18.93 9.60
N THR A 393 9.94 17.96 9.82
CA THR A 393 10.14 16.92 10.82
C THR A 393 11.29 16.00 10.40
N ASP A 394 12.33 15.93 11.22
CA ASP A 394 13.31 14.84 11.16
C ASP A 394 12.67 13.58 11.74
N PHE A 395 12.12 12.75 10.85
CA PHE A 395 11.46 11.51 11.24
C PHE A 395 12.44 10.49 11.84
N ASP A 396 13.72 10.51 11.46
CA ASP A 396 14.69 9.60 12.05
C ASP A 396 14.96 9.97 13.51
N TYR A 397 15.03 11.27 13.82
CA TYR A 397 15.10 11.75 15.20
C TYR A 397 13.82 11.42 15.99
N LEU A 398 12.64 11.75 15.44
CA LEU A 398 11.37 11.51 16.11
C LEU A 398 11.16 10.03 16.45
N ILE A 399 11.46 9.14 15.51
CA ILE A 399 11.36 7.68 15.71
C ILE A 399 12.31 7.23 16.82
N ARG A 400 13.56 7.68 16.84
CA ARG A 400 14.52 7.30 17.90
C ARG A 400 14.04 7.71 19.29
N GLU A 401 13.50 8.93 19.44
CA GLU A 401 12.97 9.42 20.71
C GLU A 401 11.78 8.57 21.18
N GLN A 402 10.84 8.28 20.28
CA GLN A 402 9.67 7.45 20.60
C GLN A 402 10.05 5.99 20.90
N GLN A 403 11.05 5.44 20.22
CA GLN A 403 11.58 4.12 20.55
C GLN A 403 12.17 4.10 21.97
N ALA A 404 12.95 5.13 22.32
CA ALA A 404 13.54 5.25 23.65
C ALA A 404 12.46 5.40 24.74
N GLU A 405 11.44 6.23 24.51
CA GLU A 405 10.29 6.41 25.40
C GLU A 405 9.53 5.09 25.60
N LEU A 406 9.20 4.38 24.51
CA LEU A 406 8.49 3.11 24.58
C LEU A 406 9.27 2.06 25.38
N LEU A 407 10.58 1.94 25.13
CA LEU A 407 11.43 1.00 25.87
C LEU A 407 11.56 1.39 27.35
N ALA A 408 11.52 2.68 27.69
CA ALA A 408 11.54 3.15 29.07
C ALA A 408 10.25 2.78 29.83
N LEU A 409 9.10 2.77 29.16
CA LEU A 409 7.82 2.36 29.77
C LEU A 409 7.82 0.90 30.24
N PHE A 410 8.58 0.01 29.58
CA PHE A 410 8.65 -1.41 29.94
C PHE A 410 9.79 -1.77 30.91
N LYS A 411 10.61 -0.80 31.29
CA LYS A 411 11.62 -0.96 32.35
C LYS A 411 11.07 -0.65 33.75
N GLN A 412 9.90 -0.01 33.81
CA GLN A 412 9.13 0.27 35.04
C GLN A 412 8.30 -0.96 35.40
#